data_AF-A0A1H2KA39-F1
#
_entry.id   AF-A0A1H2KA39-F1
#
_cell.length_a   1.000
_cell.length_b   1.000
_cell.length_c   1.000
_cell.angle_alpha   90.00
_cell.angle_beta   90.00
_cell.angle_gamma   90.00
#
_symmetry.space_group_name_H-M   'P 1'
#
loop_
_entity.id
_entity.type
_entity.pdbx_description
1 polymer ?
#
loop_
_entity_poly.entity_id
_entity_poly.type
_entity_poly.pdbx_seq_one_letter_code
_entity_poly.pdbx_strand_id
1 'polypeptide(L)'
;MTSASRYDSANIPSNIADTPTSEQIARRREAIGRSIEQLGDACARKGVDFAIVQTSLVGTPARRIAITNQRTGERISIHGELLDVIDTARDRLNREDWDR
;
A
#
# COMPACT_ATOMS: atom_id res chain seq x y z
N MET A 1 49.19 -2.33 28.84
CA MET A 1 48.42 -1.07 28.73
C MET A 1 47.54 -1.16 27.49
N THR A 2 46.26 -1.42 27.71
CA THR A 2 45.19 -1.49 26.70
C THR A 2 44.75 -0.08 26.31
N SER A 3 44.84 0.27 25.03
CA SER A 3 44.23 1.48 24.48
C SER A 3 43.58 1.17 23.13
N ALA A 4 42.44 0.48 23.20
CA ALA A 4 41.46 0.46 22.14
C ALA A 4 40.17 1.05 22.73
N SER A 5 40.17 2.35 23.00
CA SER A 5 38.99 3.05 23.52
C SER A 5 39.09 4.52 23.17
N ARG A 6 38.62 4.87 21.97
CA ARG A 6 38.26 6.25 21.58
C ARG A 6 37.54 6.35 20.22
N TYR A 7 37.46 5.26 19.45
CA TYR A 7 36.84 5.28 18.12
C TYR A 7 35.51 4.52 17.97
N ASP A 8 34.93 3.98 19.05
CA ASP A 8 33.82 3.01 18.90
C ASP A 8 32.45 3.46 19.45
N SER A 9 32.31 4.69 19.95
CA SER A 9 31.04 5.09 20.60
C SER A 9 30.57 6.53 20.38
N ALA A 10 31.26 7.34 19.58
CA ALA A 10 30.95 8.77 19.47
C ALA A 10 30.36 9.22 18.12
N ASN A 11 30.10 8.31 17.18
CA ASN A 11 29.66 8.72 15.84
C ASN A 11 28.65 7.77 15.19
N ILE A 12 27.79 7.14 15.99
CA ILE A 12 26.58 6.52 15.46
C ILE A 12 25.56 7.65 15.32
N PRO A 13 25.19 8.06 14.09
CA PRO A 13 24.18 9.09 13.90
C PRO A 13 22.89 8.65 14.60
N SER A 14 22.24 9.57 15.32
CA SER A 14 20.98 9.35 16.04
C SER A 14 19.78 9.03 15.13
N ASN A 15 20.02 8.62 13.89
CA ASN A 15 19.03 8.34 12.86
C ASN A 15 18.64 6.85 12.78
N ILE A 16 19.15 6.00 13.68
CA ILE A 16 18.72 4.60 13.80
C ILE A 16 17.30 4.49 14.39
N ALA A 17 16.78 5.56 15.01
CA ALA A 17 15.48 5.57 15.67
C ALA A 17 14.28 5.33 14.74
N ASP A 18 14.40 5.60 13.44
CA ASP A 18 13.30 5.46 12.48
C ASP A 18 13.43 4.24 11.55
N THR A 19 14.40 3.36 11.79
CA THR A 19 14.49 2.13 10.98
C THR A 19 13.48 1.11 11.52
N PRO A 20 12.45 0.73 10.74
CA PRO A 20 11.48 -0.24 11.19
C PRO A 20 12.16 -1.59 11.46
N THR A 21 11.85 -2.18 12.61
CA THR A 21 12.29 -3.52 12.98
C THR A 21 11.77 -4.56 11.97
N SER A 22 12.46 -5.69 11.86
CA SER A 22 12.01 -6.80 10.99
C SER A 22 10.58 -7.26 11.31
N GLU A 23 10.19 -7.21 12.59
CA GLU A 23 8.83 -7.51 13.02
C GLU A 23 7.82 -6.46 12.52
N GLN A 24 8.13 -5.16 12.62
CA GLN A 24 7.28 -4.11 12.07
C GLN A 24 7.12 -4.24 10.55
N ILE A 25 8.19 -4.61 9.83
CA ILE A 25 8.14 -4.88 8.39
C ILE A 25 7.24 -6.09 8.09
N ALA A 26 7.38 -7.18 8.85
CA ALA A 26 6.57 -8.39 8.67
C ALA A 26 5.08 -8.10 8.90
N ARG A 27 4.74 -7.44 10.02
CA ARG A 27 3.37 -7.03 10.33
C ARG A 27 2.79 -6.11 9.25
N ARG A 28 3.58 -5.17 8.74
CA ARG A 28 3.15 -4.27 7.65
C ARG A 28 2.86 -5.05 6.36
N ARG A 29 3.70 -6.03 5.99
CA ARG A 29 3.48 -6.87 4.81
C ARG A 29 2.22 -7.73 4.96
N GLU A 30 2.01 -8.30 6.13
CA GLU A 30 0.81 -9.07 6.44
C GLU A 30 -0.46 -8.22 6.34
N ALA A 31 -0.44 -7.01 6.92
CA ALA A 31 -1.56 -6.08 6.82
C ALA A 31 -1.88 -5.72 5.36
N ILE A 32 -0.86 -5.44 4.54
CA ILE A 32 -1.05 -5.17 3.10
C ILE A 32 -1.67 -6.38 2.40
N GLY A 33 -1.14 -7.59 2.63
CA GLY A 33 -1.65 -8.81 2.03
C GLY A 33 -3.13 -9.04 2.33
N ARG A 34 -3.51 -8.93 3.61
CA ARG A 34 -4.90 -9.05 4.06
C ARG A 34 -5.81 -7.99 3.45
N SER A 35 -5.36 -6.74 3.38
CA SER A 35 -6.16 -5.65 2.79
C SER A 35 -6.41 -5.87 1.30
N ILE A 36 -5.41 -6.36 0.55
CA ILE A 36 -5.56 -6.69 -0.87
C ILE A 36 -6.53 -7.86 -1.07
N GLU A 37 -6.41 -8.92 -0.27
CA GLU A 37 -7.33 -10.06 -0.30
C GLU A 37 -8.78 -9.63 -0.05
N GLN A 38 -9.01 -8.84 1.00
CA GLN A 38 -10.34 -8.32 1.33
C GLN A 38 -10.94 -7.43 0.24
N LEU A 39 -10.12 -6.62 -0.43
CA LEU A 39 -10.57 -5.82 -1.57
C LEU A 39 -10.95 -6.74 -2.75
N GLY A 40 -10.13 -7.75 -3.04
CA GLY A 40 -10.41 -8.72 -4.09
C GLY A 40 -11.73 -9.46 -3.88
N ASP A 41 -11.97 -9.94 -2.68
CA ASP A 41 -13.24 -10.58 -2.33
C ASP A 41 -14.43 -9.63 -2.48
N ALA A 42 -14.26 -8.36 -2.09
CA ALA A 42 -15.32 -7.36 -2.22
C ALA A 42 -15.64 -7.05 -3.68
N CYS A 43 -14.62 -6.90 -4.52
CA CYS A 43 -14.77 -6.69 -5.96
C CYS A 43 -15.44 -7.90 -6.63
N ALA A 44 -15.02 -9.12 -6.28
CA ALA A 44 -15.62 -10.36 -6.78
C ALA A 44 -17.11 -10.46 -6.44
N ARG A 45 -17.51 -10.10 -5.21
CA ARG A 45 -18.93 -10.08 -4.79
C ARG A 45 -19.79 -9.12 -5.61
N LYS A 46 -19.21 -8.06 -6.16
CA LYS A 46 -19.90 -7.05 -7.00
C LYS A 46 -19.69 -7.27 -8.49
N GLY A 47 -18.96 -8.32 -8.89
CA GLY A 47 -18.68 -8.62 -10.29
C GLY A 47 -17.90 -7.51 -11.00
N VAL A 48 -16.94 -6.90 -10.30
CA VAL A 48 -16.01 -5.90 -10.84
C VAL A 48 -14.57 -6.37 -10.65
N ASP A 49 -13.68 -5.94 -11.53
CA ASP A 49 -12.26 -6.25 -11.46
C ASP A 49 -11.50 -5.16 -10.71
N PHE A 50 -10.40 -5.51 -10.05
CA PHE A 50 -9.46 -4.52 -9.52
C PHE A 50 -8.03 -4.78 -9.99
N ALA A 51 -7.24 -3.72 -10.09
CA ALA A 51 -5.83 -3.76 -10.42
C ALA A 51 -5.05 -2.77 -9.56
N ILE A 52 -3.91 -3.20 -9.04
CA ILE A 52 -2.91 -2.33 -8.43
C ILE A 52 -1.95 -1.90 -9.53
N VAL A 53 -1.90 -0.61 -9.81
CA VAL A 53 -1.08 -0.04 -10.87
C VAL A 53 -0.01 0.83 -10.25
N GLN A 54 1.25 0.54 -10.57
CA GLN A 54 2.37 1.43 -10.29
C GLN A 54 2.76 2.13 -11.59
N THR A 55 2.29 3.36 -11.76
CA THR A 55 2.70 4.19 -12.91
C THR A 55 3.95 4.97 -12.56
N SER A 56 5.03 4.73 -13.29
CA SER A 56 6.18 5.64 -13.32
C SER A 56 5.85 6.79 -14.27
N LEU A 57 5.16 7.82 -13.77
CA LEU A 57 5.14 9.10 -14.47
C LEU A 57 6.51 9.76 -14.28
N VAL A 58 6.99 10.50 -15.29
CA VAL A 58 8.23 11.29 -15.21
C VAL A 58 8.17 12.12 -13.92
N GLY A 59 9.00 11.77 -12.92
CA GLY A 59 8.98 12.41 -11.60
C GLY A 59 8.88 11.41 -10.45
N THR A 60 7.67 10.90 -10.13
CA THR A 60 7.41 10.08 -8.93
C THR A 60 6.49 8.89 -9.25
N PRO A 61 6.83 7.66 -8.82
CA PRO A 61 5.93 6.52 -8.97
C PRO A 61 4.66 6.75 -8.15
N ALA A 62 3.53 6.92 -8.84
CA ALA A 62 2.22 7.00 -8.20
C ALA A 62 1.61 5.59 -8.17
N ARG A 63 1.35 5.08 -6.97
CA ARG A 63 0.53 3.87 -6.78
C ARG A 63 -0.94 4.25 -6.87
N ARG A 64 -1.71 3.45 -7.59
CA ARG A 64 -3.16 3.59 -7.66
C ARG A 64 -3.85 2.25 -7.68
N ILE A 65 -5.08 2.23 -7.18
CA ILE A 65 -6.01 1.12 -7.36
C ILE A 65 -7.02 1.54 -8.41
N ALA A 66 -7.20 0.69 -9.41
CA ALA A 66 -8.25 0.85 -10.37
C ALA A 66 -9.29 -0.26 -10.19
N ILE A 67 -10.57 0.12 -10.15
CA ILE A 67 -11.70 -0.81 -10.15
C ILE A 67 -12.44 -0.61 -11.48
N THR A 68 -12.73 -1.70 -12.18
CA THR A 68 -13.33 -1.69 -13.52
C THR A 68 -14.53 -2.62 -13.55
N ASN A 69 -15.68 -2.12 -13.99
CA ASN A 69 -16.79 -2.98 -14.37
C ASN A 69 -16.61 -3.38 -15.84
N GLN A 70 -16.33 -4.67 -16.09
CA GLN A 70 -16.13 -5.17 -17.46
C GLN A 70 -17.41 -5.17 -18.31
N ARG A 71 -18.60 -5.17 -17.68
CA ARG A 71 -19.88 -5.17 -18.38
C ARG A 71 -20.19 -3.79 -18.98
N THR A 72 -19.94 -2.73 -18.23
CA THR A 72 -20.27 -1.34 -18.61
C THR A 72 -19.07 -0.57 -19.13
N GLY A 73 -17.85 -1.02 -18.83
CA GLY A 73 -16.60 -0.30 -19.09
C GLY A 73 -16.33 0.82 -18.07
N GLU A 74 -17.18 1.01 -17.07
CA GLU A 74 -16.97 2.02 -16.03
C GLU A 74 -15.70 1.71 -15.23
N ARG A 75 -14.90 2.74 -14.98
CA ARG A 75 -13.63 2.61 -14.26
C ARG A 75 -13.42 3.77 -13.31
N ILE A 76 -13.11 3.44 -12.06
CA ILE A 76 -12.57 4.40 -11.09
C ILE A 76 -11.08 4.15 -10.87
N SER A 77 -10.34 5.20 -10.52
CA SER A 77 -8.92 5.10 -10.19
C SER A 77 -8.60 6.00 -9.00
N ILE A 78 -8.05 5.41 -7.94
CA ILE A 78 -7.80 6.06 -6.65
C ILE A 78 -6.30 6.06 -6.41
N HIS A 79 -5.74 7.21 -6.04
CA HIS A 79 -4.30 7.46 -5.98
C HIS A 79 -3.90 7.84 -4.55
N GLY A 80 -2.69 7.44 -4.12
CA GLY A 80 -2.19 7.73 -2.77
C GLY A 80 -1.32 6.61 -2.20
N GLU A 81 -1.16 6.62 -0.88
CA GLU A 81 -0.47 5.55 -0.16
C GLU A 81 -1.25 4.25 -0.18
N LEU A 82 -0.56 3.11 -0.27
CA LEU A 82 -1.19 1.84 -0.63
C LEU A 82 -2.34 1.44 0.31
N LEU A 83 -2.15 1.53 1.63
CA LEU A 83 -3.18 1.14 2.60
C LEU A 83 -4.38 2.08 2.55
N ASP A 84 -4.13 3.40 2.59
CA ASP A 84 -5.17 4.42 2.51
C ASP A 84 -6.01 4.32 1.23
N VAL A 85 -5.34 3.99 0.11
CA VAL A 85 -6.00 3.79 -1.18
C VAL A 85 -6.83 2.51 -1.19
N ILE A 86 -6.40 1.42 -0.54
CA ILE A 86 -7.21 0.21 -0.40
C ILE A 86 -8.48 0.50 0.40
N ASP A 87 -8.36 1.21 1.52
CA ASP A 87 -9.51 1.53 2.37
C ASP A 87 -10.49 2.46 1.63
N THR A 88 -9.97 3.48 0.94
CA THR A 88 -10.78 4.37 0.09
C THR A 88 -11.46 3.61 -1.05
N ALA A 89 -10.79 2.63 -1.65
CA ALA A 89 -11.35 1.79 -2.71
C ALA A 89 -12.51 0.93 -2.21
N ARG A 90 -12.39 0.33 -1.03
CA ARG A 90 -13.48 -0.44 -0.40
C ARG A 90 -14.68 0.45 -0.07
N ASP A 91 -14.43 1.63 0.47
CA ASP A 91 -15.49 2.59 0.78
C ASP A 91 -16.26 3.02 -0.47
N ARG A 92 -15.56 3.33 -1.56
CA ARG A 92 -16.19 3.66 -2.84
C ARG A 92 -16.97 2.48 -3.42
N LEU A 93 -16.37 1.30 -3.42
CA LEU A 93 -17.00 0.08 -3.89
C LEU A 93 -18.33 -0.20 -3.18
N ASN A 94 -18.43 0.12 -1.89
CA ASN A 94 -19.65 -0.05 -1.10
C ASN A 94 -20.71 1.02 -1.34
N ARG A 95 -20.33 2.24 -1.75
CA ARG A 95 -21.25 3.37 -1.94
C ARG A 95 -21.77 3.51 -3.37
N GLU A 96 -20.95 3.11 -4.35
CA GLU A 96 -21.28 3.26 -5.77
C GLU A 96 -22.19 2.10 -6.25
N ASP A 97 -23.12 2.44 -7.14
CA ASP A 97 -24.03 1.50 -7.79
C ASP A 97 -23.36 0.98 -9.07
N TRP A 98 -22.77 -0.21 -8.97
CA TRP A 98 -21.98 -0.82 -10.03
C TRP A 98 -22.82 -1.67 -11.01
N ASP A 99 -24.09 -1.93 -10.72
CA ASP A 99 -24.95 -2.82 -11.51
C ASP A 99 -25.92 -2.08 -12.45
N ARG A 100 -25.72 -0.76 -12.64
CA ARG A 100 -26.53 0.06 -13.55
C ARG A 100 -26.30 -0.22 -15.03
#